data_AF-A0A941MZC0-F1
#
_entry.id   AF-A0A941MZC0-F1
#
_cell.length_a   1.000
_cell.length_b   1.000
_cell.length_c   1.000
_cell.angle_alpha   90.00
_cell.angle_beta   90.00
_cell.angle_gamma   90.00
#
_symmetry.space_group_name_H-M   'P 1'
#
loop_
_entity.id
_entity.type
_entity.pdbx_description
1 polymer ?
#
loop_
_entity_poly.entity_id
_entity_poly.type
_entity_poly.pdbx_seq_one_letter_code
_entity_poly.pdbx_strand_id
1 'polypeptide(L)'
;MPVPIAALRSLLWNQFLVLLWAVWWGGLCFYAVVVVPVATEQIGSVEQGFITRLVTVWHNAIHGVFVISLAVEAYRRRNRTLWGFAGLLAVVGMALWYWHSHLNSMMDAQAKTVPSDFYDQHAIYLWITAIEWGLGLILPYWLFRPRE
;
A
#
# COMPACT_ATOMS: atom_id res chain seq x y z
N MET A 1 -1.85 16.20 36.69
CA MET A 1 -0.45 15.72 36.75
C MET A 1 0.14 15.77 35.34
N PRO A 2 1.36 16.27 35.12
CA PRO A 2 1.95 16.32 33.79
C PRO A 2 2.13 14.89 33.23
N VAL A 3 1.74 14.68 31.97
CA VAL A 3 1.96 13.41 31.28
C VAL A 3 3.47 13.21 31.13
N PRO A 4 4.04 12.04 31.51
CA PRO A 4 5.44 11.77 31.28
C PRO A 4 5.79 11.89 29.79
N ILE A 5 6.90 12.54 29.44
CA ILE A 5 7.33 12.74 28.04
C ILE A 5 7.35 11.42 27.25
N ALA A 6 7.73 10.32 27.90
CA ALA A 6 7.72 8.99 27.30
C ALA A 6 6.31 8.51 26.89
N ALA A 7 5.29 8.81 27.69
CA ALA A 7 3.91 8.46 27.40
C ALA A 7 3.37 9.28 26.23
N LEU A 8 3.66 10.59 26.20
CA LEU A 8 3.32 11.46 25.07
C LEU A 8 3.95 10.97 23.76
N ARG A 9 5.25 10.60 23.79
CA ARG A 9 5.95 10.04 22.61
C ARG A 9 5.30 8.75 22.10
N SER A 10 4.85 7.87 23.01
CA SER A 10 4.17 6.63 22.61
C SER A 10 2.79 6.90 22.01
N LEU A 11 2.06 7.88 22.53
CA LEU A 11 0.76 8.28 21.99
C LEU A 11 0.89 8.84 20.57
N LEU A 12 1.81 9.78 20.36
CA LEU A 12 2.07 10.39 19.06
C LEU A 12 2.51 9.35 18.02
N TRP A 13 3.34 8.38 18.42
CA TRP A 13 3.74 7.29 17.54
C TRP A 13 2.55 6.41 17.11
N ASN A 14 1.67 6.07 18.04
CA ASN A 14 0.48 5.28 17.72
C ASN A 14 -0.47 6.05 16.78
N GLN A 15 -0.68 7.35 17.02
CA GLN A 15 -1.48 8.20 16.14
C GLN A 15 -0.87 8.30 14.74
N PHE A 16 0.45 8.46 14.66
CA PHE A 16 1.18 8.42 13.40
C PHE A 16 0.95 7.11 12.64
N LEU A 17 1.08 5.96 13.32
CA LEU A 17 0.84 4.65 12.69
C LEU A 17 -0.60 4.47 12.19
N VAL A 18 -1.59 4.95 12.94
CA VAL A 18 -3.01 4.93 12.51
C VAL A 18 -3.21 5.77 11.27
N LEU A 19 -2.70 7.01 11.26
CA LEU A 19 -2.83 7.90 10.11
C LEU A 19 -2.09 7.34 8.89
N LEU A 20 -0.89 6.81 9.07
CA LEU A 20 -0.11 6.23 7.99
C LEU A 20 -0.81 4.99 7.40
N TRP A 21 -1.35 4.11 8.26
CA TRP A 21 -2.17 2.98 7.82
C TRP A 21 -3.42 3.43 7.05
N ALA A 22 -4.15 4.44 7.57
CA ALA A 22 -5.35 4.96 6.94
C ALA A 22 -5.06 5.58 5.57
N VAL A 23 -3.94 6.30 5.42
CA VAL A 23 -3.51 6.86 4.13
C VAL A 23 -3.08 5.76 3.17
N TRP A 24 -2.28 4.79 3.62
CA TRP A 24 -1.81 3.68 2.79
C TRP A 24 -2.96 2.78 2.32
N TRP A 25 -3.61 2.11 3.27
CA TRP A 25 -4.63 1.09 2.99
C TRP A 25 -5.97 1.72 2.61
N GLY A 26 -6.39 2.76 3.35
CA GLY A 26 -7.63 3.48 3.03
C GLY A 26 -7.54 4.23 1.71
N GLY A 27 -6.37 4.79 1.38
CA GLY A 27 -6.10 5.38 0.07
C GLY A 27 -6.24 4.37 -1.07
N LEU A 28 -5.67 3.16 -0.91
CA LEU A 28 -5.84 2.07 -1.87
C LEU A 28 -7.31 1.68 -2.05
N CYS A 29 -8.06 1.51 -0.96
CA CYS A 29 -9.48 1.16 -0.99
C CYS A 29 -10.29 2.20 -1.75
N PHE A 30 -10.15 3.47 -1.37
CA PHE A 30 -10.91 4.55 -1.97
C PHE A 30 -10.56 4.69 -3.47
N TYR A 31 -9.27 4.58 -3.80
CA TYR A 31 -8.84 4.66 -5.19
C TYR A 31 -9.43 3.52 -6.02
N ALA A 32 -9.28 2.27 -5.58
CA ALA A 32 -9.72 1.09 -6.33
C ALA A 32 -11.24 1.01 -6.47
N VAL A 33 -12.01 1.35 -5.43
CA VAL A 33 -13.47 1.17 -5.40
C VAL A 33 -14.21 2.38 -5.97
N VAL A 34 -13.68 3.59 -5.82
CA VAL A 34 -14.37 4.83 -6.21
C VAL A 34 -13.69 5.49 -7.40
N VAL A 35 -12.39 5.79 -7.29
CA VAL A 35 -11.70 6.60 -8.30
C VAL A 35 -11.56 5.84 -9.63
N VAL A 36 -11.15 4.57 -9.59
CA VAL A 36 -10.92 3.78 -10.81
C VAL A 36 -12.20 3.60 -11.64
N PRO A 37 -13.35 3.19 -11.08
CA PRO A 37 -14.58 3.05 -11.85
C PRO A 37 -15.05 4.39 -12.42
N VAL A 38 -15.12 5.44 -11.58
CA VAL A 38 -15.56 6.78 -12.00
C VAL A 38 -14.67 7.31 -13.12
N ALA A 39 -13.34 7.23 -12.98
CA ALA A 39 -12.44 7.70 -14.02
C ALA A 39 -12.54 6.84 -15.29
N THR A 40 -12.67 5.52 -15.18
CA THR A 40 -12.84 4.65 -16.36
C THR A 40 -14.09 5.02 -17.16
N GLU A 41 -15.20 5.37 -16.49
CA GLU A 41 -16.42 5.83 -17.15
C GLU A 41 -16.25 7.21 -17.83
N GLN A 42 -15.48 8.12 -17.21
CA GLN A 42 -15.32 9.49 -17.70
C GLN A 42 -14.27 9.65 -18.79
N ILE A 43 -13.14 8.95 -18.69
CA ILE A 43 -11.97 9.15 -19.56
C ILE A 43 -11.51 7.87 -20.27
N GLY A 44 -12.14 6.72 -20.01
CA GLY A 44 -11.75 5.44 -20.58
C GLY A 44 -10.67 4.70 -19.77
N SER A 45 -10.55 3.39 -20.01
CA SER A 45 -9.66 2.50 -19.24
C SER A 45 -8.18 2.77 -19.47
N VAL A 46 -7.79 3.16 -20.69
CA VAL A 46 -6.38 3.38 -21.05
C VAL A 46 -5.86 4.65 -20.39
N GLU A 47 -6.54 5.78 -20.57
CA GLU A 47 -6.23 7.04 -19.88
C GLU A 47 -6.19 6.85 -18.37
N GLN A 48 -7.17 6.14 -17.81
CA GLN A 48 -7.20 5.86 -16.38
C GLN A 48 -6.02 4.99 -15.93
N GLY A 49 -5.56 4.06 -16.77
CA GLY A 49 -4.33 3.29 -16.53
C GLY A 49 -3.09 4.17 -16.42
N PHE A 50 -2.96 5.21 -17.25
CA PHE A 50 -1.86 6.17 -17.16
C PHE A 50 -1.92 7.04 -15.90
N ILE A 51 -3.12 7.41 -15.45
CA ILE A 51 -3.29 8.10 -14.15
C ILE A 51 -2.90 7.16 -13.00
N THR A 52 -3.41 5.93 -13.04
CA THR A 52 -3.11 4.89 -12.03
C THR A 52 -1.61 4.67 -11.94
N ARG A 53 -0.90 4.65 -13.06
CA ARG A 53 0.57 4.55 -13.08
C ARG A 53 1.24 5.61 -12.22
N LEU A 54 0.81 6.87 -12.33
CA LEU A 54 1.39 7.97 -11.56
C LEU A 54 1.05 7.87 -10.07
N VAL A 55 -0.18 7.45 -9.75
CA VAL A 55 -0.64 7.29 -8.37
C VAL A 55 0.07 6.11 -7.68
N THR A 56 0.34 5.02 -8.39
CA THR A 56 1.03 3.84 -7.85
C THR A 56 2.42 4.16 -7.32
N VAL A 57 3.14 5.13 -7.91
CA VAL A 57 4.45 5.57 -7.39
C VAL A 57 4.32 6.10 -5.96
N TRP A 58 3.31 6.94 -5.71
CA TRP A 58 3.02 7.48 -4.38
C TRP A 58 2.54 6.40 -3.42
N HIS A 59 1.65 5.52 -3.91
CA HIS A 59 1.18 4.39 -3.10
C HIS A 59 2.33 3.49 -2.64
N ASN A 60 3.23 3.11 -3.55
CA ASN A 60 4.41 2.29 -3.23
C ASN A 60 5.37 2.98 -2.25
N ALA A 61 5.55 4.30 -2.39
CA ALA A 61 6.37 5.07 -1.44
C ALA A 61 5.76 5.05 -0.04
N ILE A 62 4.45 5.28 0.07
CA ILE A 62 3.71 5.23 1.34
C ILE A 62 3.76 3.82 1.94
N HIS A 63 3.57 2.77 1.13
CA HIS A 63 3.74 1.38 1.54
C HIS A 63 5.15 1.14 2.13
N GLY A 64 6.21 1.61 1.47
CA GLY A 64 7.58 1.50 1.97
C GLY A 64 7.77 2.17 3.34
N VAL A 65 7.26 3.38 3.52
CA VAL A 65 7.28 4.09 4.82
C VAL A 65 6.49 3.31 5.87
N PHE A 66 5.35 2.73 5.51
CA PHE A 66 4.55 1.90 6.40
C PHE A 66 5.28 0.63 6.84
N VAL A 67 5.91 -0.11 5.92
CA VAL A 67 6.70 -1.32 6.23
C VAL A 67 7.86 -1.00 7.18
N ILE A 68 8.60 0.09 6.95
CA ILE A 68 9.68 0.52 7.83
C ILE A 68 9.13 0.85 9.22
N SER A 69 8.03 1.59 9.29
CA SER A 69 7.39 1.97 10.56
C SER A 69 6.86 0.76 11.32
N LEU A 70 6.33 -0.24 10.60
CA LEU A 70 5.89 -1.52 11.16
C LEU A 70 7.06 -2.33 11.71
N ALA A 71 8.20 -2.38 11.01
CA ALA A 71 9.41 -3.05 11.49
C ALA A 71 9.97 -2.39 12.77
N VAL A 72 9.96 -1.05 12.82
CA VAL A 72 10.31 -0.30 14.05
C VAL A 72 9.38 -0.68 15.19
N GLU A 73 8.06 -0.79 14.94
CA GLU A 73 7.12 -1.17 15.98
C GLU A 73 7.27 -2.64 16.42
N ALA A 74 7.55 -3.54 15.48
CA ALA A 74 7.85 -4.94 15.75
C ALA A 74 9.10 -5.08 16.64
N TYR A 75 10.14 -4.30 16.36
CA TYR A 75 11.34 -4.22 17.18
C TYR A 75 11.04 -3.69 18.59
N ARG A 76 10.32 -2.56 18.70
CA ARG A 76 9.96 -1.94 19.99
C ARG A 76 9.13 -2.86 20.88
N ARG A 77 8.21 -3.64 20.30
CA ARG A 77 7.37 -4.61 21.04
C ARG A 77 8.00 -5.99 21.20
N ARG A 78 9.16 -6.26 20.55
CA ARG A 78 9.73 -7.61 20.39
C ARG A 78 8.70 -8.64 19.89
N ASN A 79 7.81 -8.22 19.00
CA ASN A 79 6.67 -9.01 18.56
C ASN A 79 6.98 -9.73 17.23
N ARG A 80 7.06 -11.07 17.27
CA ARG A 80 7.36 -11.90 16.09
C ARG A 80 6.27 -11.85 15.02
N THR A 81 5.00 -11.71 15.41
CA THR A 81 3.89 -11.61 14.45
C THR A 81 4.01 -10.33 13.63
N LEU A 82 4.33 -9.19 14.27
CA LEU A 82 4.53 -7.93 13.54
C LEU A 82 5.75 -8.00 12.60
N TRP A 83 6.82 -8.72 12.98
CA TRP A 83 7.93 -9.01 12.07
C TRP A 83 7.51 -9.86 10.88
N GLY A 84 6.65 -10.86 11.09
CA GLY A 84 6.08 -11.67 10.02
C GLY A 84 5.30 -10.82 9.02
N PHE A 85 4.43 -9.94 9.49
CA PHE A 85 3.71 -9.00 8.63
C PHE A 85 4.65 -8.01 7.92
N ALA A 86 5.65 -7.46 8.61
CA ALA A 86 6.62 -6.56 8.00
C ALA A 86 7.40 -7.24 6.86
N GLY A 87 7.86 -8.48 7.09
CA GLY A 87 8.56 -9.27 6.07
C GLY A 87 7.66 -9.62 4.89
N LEU A 88 6.43 -10.06 5.16
CA LEU A 88 5.48 -10.42 4.10
C LEU A 88 5.08 -9.19 3.25
N LEU A 89 4.77 -8.07 3.89
CA LEU A 89 4.50 -6.81 3.19
C LEU A 89 5.73 -6.33 2.40
N ALA A 90 6.94 -6.48 2.92
CA ALA A 90 8.15 -6.14 2.17
C ALA A 90 8.27 -6.97 0.89
N VAL A 91 8.02 -8.29 0.95
CA VAL A 91 8.04 -9.18 -0.22
C VAL A 91 6.96 -8.78 -1.23
N VAL A 92 5.73 -8.56 -0.77
CA VAL A 92 4.62 -8.11 -1.61
C VAL A 92 4.92 -6.77 -2.27
N GLY A 93 5.42 -5.79 -1.52
CA GLY A 93 5.81 -4.49 -2.04
C GLY A 93 6.93 -4.55 -3.08
N MET A 94 7.92 -5.42 -2.90
CA MET A 94 8.95 -5.66 -3.92
C MET A 94 8.35 -6.27 -5.19
N ALA A 95 7.44 -7.24 -5.05
CA ALA A 95 6.74 -7.83 -6.19
C ALA A 95 5.88 -6.79 -6.94
N LEU A 96 5.14 -5.94 -6.22
CA LEU A 96 4.36 -4.84 -6.80
C LEU A 96 5.24 -3.82 -7.51
N TRP A 97 6.37 -3.42 -6.90
CA TRP A 97 7.31 -2.50 -7.54
C TRP A 97 7.88 -3.08 -8.83
N TYR A 98 8.28 -4.35 -8.82
CA TYR A 98 8.79 -5.05 -10.00
C TYR A 98 7.73 -5.14 -11.10
N TRP A 99 6.52 -5.61 -10.77
CA TRP A 99 5.46 -5.79 -11.77
C TRP A 99 4.94 -4.45 -12.30
N HIS A 100 4.91 -3.41 -11.47
CA HIS A 100 4.59 -2.06 -11.89
C HIS A 100 5.61 -1.53 -12.90
N SER A 101 6.91 -1.73 -12.63
CA SER A 101 7.97 -1.36 -13.58
C SER A 101 7.84 -2.13 -14.90
N HIS A 102 7.54 -3.43 -14.83
CA HIS A 102 7.31 -4.28 -15.98
C HIS A 102 6.13 -3.80 -16.83
N LEU A 103 4.94 -3.62 -16.24
CA LEU A 103 3.76 -3.10 -16.93
C LEU A 103 4.02 -1.73 -17.54
N ASN A 104 4.73 -0.87 -16.82
CA ASN A 104 5.06 0.45 -17.31
C ASN A 104 5.94 0.40 -18.58
N SER A 105 6.86 -0.55 -18.67
CA SER A 105 7.70 -0.74 -19.86
C SER A 105 6.92 -1.21 -21.09
N MET A 106 5.71 -1.76 -20.90
CA MET A 106 4.81 -2.20 -21.98
C MET A 106 3.89 -1.09 -22.50
N MET A 107 3.76 0.03 -21.79
CA MET A 107 2.83 1.11 -22.16
C MET A 107 3.52 2.13 -23.08
N ASP A 108 2.90 2.45 -24.22
CA ASP A 108 3.32 3.59 -25.05
C ASP A 108 2.60 4.87 -24.58
N ALA A 109 3.33 5.74 -23.90
CA ALA A 109 2.78 6.98 -23.35
C ALA A 109 2.42 8.02 -24.43
N GLN A 110 3.04 7.95 -25.61
CA GLN A 110 2.79 8.88 -26.71
C GLN A 110 1.58 8.43 -27.53
N ALA A 111 1.53 7.14 -27.87
CA ALA A 111 0.40 6.57 -28.60
C ALA A 111 -0.82 6.29 -27.71
N LYS A 112 -0.65 6.30 -26.37
CA LYS A 112 -1.63 5.82 -25.39
C LYS A 112 -2.19 4.45 -25.77
N THR A 113 -1.29 3.50 -26.00
CA THR A 113 -1.68 2.13 -26.32
C THR A 113 -0.95 1.14 -25.42
N VAL A 114 -1.54 -0.05 -25.29
CA VAL A 114 -0.96 -1.19 -24.59
C VAL A 114 -1.05 -2.42 -25.50
N PRO A 115 -0.08 -3.34 -25.44
CA PRO A 115 -0.12 -4.57 -26.21
C PRO A 115 -1.22 -5.52 -25.68
N SER A 116 -1.60 -6.52 -26.47
CA SER A 116 -2.72 -7.42 -26.14
C SER A 116 -2.49 -8.26 -24.87
N ASP A 117 -1.25 -8.65 -24.61
CA ASP A 117 -0.82 -9.43 -23.44
C ASP A 117 -0.72 -8.59 -22.16
N PHE A 118 -0.86 -7.26 -22.26
CA PHE A 118 -0.84 -6.35 -21.12
C PHE A 118 -1.88 -6.74 -20.06
N TYR A 119 -3.09 -7.14 -20.49
CA TYR A 119 -4.18 -7.45 -19.55
C TYR A 119 -3.91 -8.71 -18.73
N ASP A 120 -3.24 -9.71 -19.30
CA ASP A 120 -2.85 -10.92 -18.57
C ASP A 120 -1.79 -10.59 -17.52
N GLN A 121 -0.80 -9.77 -17.89
CA GLN A 121 0.22 -9.29 -16.95
C GLN A 121 -0.39 -8.39 -15.87
N HIS A 122 -1.36 -7.55 -16.24
CA HIS A 122 -2.05 -6.66 -15.32
C HIS A 122 -2.90 -7.44 -14.31
N ALA A 123 -3.51 -8.56 -14.71
CA ALA A 123 -4.24 -9.42 -13.79
C ALA A 123 -3.33 -9.97 -12.67
N ILE A 124 -2.08 -10.32 -12.98
CA ILE A 124 -1.10 -10.76 -11.98
C ILE A 124 -0.81 -9.63 -10.98
N TYR A 125 -0.60 -8.40 -11.47
CA TYR A 125 -0.44 -7.24 -10.60
C TYR A 125 -1.63 -7.05 -9.66
N LEU A 126 -2.85 -7.13 -10.19
CA LEU A 126 -4.07 -7.00 -9.39
C LEU A 126 -4.20 -8.08 -8.31
N TRP A 127 -3.80 -9.33 -8.59
CA TRP A 127 -3.76 -10.37 -7.57
C TRP A 127 -2.75 -10.08 -6.45
N ILE A 128 -1.57 -9.57 -6.80
CA ILE A 128 -0.57 -9.15 -5.80
C ILE A 128 -1.12 -7.97 -4.97
N THR A 129 -1.78 -6.99 -5.61
CA THR A 129 -2.43 -5.87 -4.91
C THR A 129 -3.56 -6.36 -4.01
N ALA A 130 -4.34 -7.37 -4.41
CA ALA A 130 -5.37 -7.97 -3.56
C ALA A 130 -4.77 -8.64 -2.32
N ILE A 131 -3.60 -9.26 -2.43
CA ILE A 131 -2.86 -9.80 -1.28
C ILE A 131 -2.41 -8.67 -0.36
N GLU A 132 -1.80 -7.60 -0.88
CA GLU A 132 -1.44 -6.40 -0.10
C GLU A 132 -2.65 -5.84 0.66
N TRP A 133 -3.77 -5.70 -0.05
CA TRP A 133 -5.03 -5.21 0.49
C TRP A 133 -5.54 -6.10 1.63
N GLY A 134 -5.52 -7.42 1.46
CA GLY A 134 -5.92 -8.37 2.49
C GLY A 134 -5.03 -8.31 3.73
N LEU A 135 -3.71 -8.16 3.55
CA LEU A 135 -2.77 -7.97 4.66
C LEU A 135 -3.04 -6.67 5.42
N GLY A 136 -3.29 -5.58 4.71
CA GLY A 136 -3.63 -4.29 5.32
C GLY A 136 -4.96 -4.30 6.07
N LEU A 137 -5.92 -5.15 5.68
CA LEU A 137 -7.18 -5.36 6.39
C LEU A 137 -6.99 -6.14 7.70
N ILE A 138 -6.12 -7.16 7.68
CA ILE A 138 -5.92 -8.09 8.80
C ILE A 138 -4.97 -7.51 9.86
N LEU A 139 -3.86 -6.88 9.44
CA LEU A 139 -2.79 -6.36 10.31
C LEU A 139 -3.26 -5.48 11.51
N PRO A 140 -4.23 -4.56 11.37
CA PRO A 140 -4.68 -3.69 12.47
C PRO A 140 -5.02 -4.42 13.76
N TYR A 141 -5.55 -5.65 13.67
CA TYR A 141 -5.88 -6.47 14.84
C TYR A 141 -4.67 -6.71 15.76
N TRP A 142 -3.47 -6.91 15.20
CA TRP A 142 -2.24 -7.06 15.99
C TRP A 142 -1.54 -5.73 16.24
N LEU A 143 -1.56 -4.83 15.27
CA LEU A 143 -0.85 -3.56 15.33
C LEU A 143 -1.43 -2.62 16.42
N PHE A 144 -2.75 -2.54 16.52
CA PHE A 144 -3.44 -1.62 17.44
C PHE A 144 -3.98 -2.30 18.69
N ARG A 145 -3.68 -3.59 18.92
CA ARG A 145 -3.98 -4.25 20.18
C ARG A 145 -3.25 -3.56 21.34
N PRO A 146 -3.91 -3.33 22.49
CA PRO A 146 -3.25 -2.80 23.68
C PRO A 146 -2.03 -3.64 24.07
N ARG A 147 -0.97 -2.98 24.55
CA ARG A 147 0.18 -3.66 25.13
C ARG A 147 -0.24 -4.12 26.54
N GLU A 148 -0.39 -5.44 26.74
CA GLU A 148 -0.56 -6.06 28.06
C GLU A 148 0.72 -5.91 28.90
#